data_AF-A0A353JYN9-F1
#
_entry.id   AF-A0A353JYN9-F1
#
_cell.length_a   1.000
_cell.length_b   1.000
_cell.length_c   1.000
_cell.angle_alpha   90.00
_cell.angle_beta   90.00
_cell.angle_gamma   90.00
#
_symmetry.space_group_name_H-M   'P 1'
#
loop_
_entity.id
_entity.type
_entity.pdbx_description
1 polymer ?
#
loop_
_entity_poly.entity_id
_entity_poly.type
_entity_poly.pdbx_seq_one_letter_code
_entity_poly.pdbx_strand_id
1 'polypeptide(L)'
;AKLQDALIDPAEALDEVLEYTRQELNFNNEAKAIEKFHDNNKDVKFVGCPKVIWSITSSRVITMNFIDGIMINDKENLIDNGYDMNDIGR
;
A
#
# COMPACT_ATOMS: atom_id res chain seq x y z
N ALA A 1 -37.80 3.73 -6.96
CA ALA A 1 -37.09 4.43 -8.04
C ALA A 1 -36.09 3.44 -8.62
N LYS A 2 -36.20 3.11 -9.92
CA LYS A 2 -35.27 2.19 -10.57
C LYS A 2 -34.12 3.03 -11.14
N LEU A 3 -32.88 2.76 -10.71
CA LEU A 3 -31.69 3.27 -11.39
C LEU A 3 -31.56 2.51 -12.71
N GLN A 4 -32.25 2.97 -13.76
CA GLN A 4 -32.30 2.27 -15.05
C GLN A 4 -31.14 2.61 -16.01
N ASP A 5 -30.32 3.61 -15.67
CA ASP A 5 -29.20 4.07 -16.50
C ASP A 5 -27.81 3.85 -15.86
N ALA A 6 -27.73 3.06 -14.78
CA ALA A 6 -26.45 2.76 -14.14
C ALA A 6 -25.76 1.56 -14.83
N LEU A 7 -24.51 1.76 -15.29
CA LEU A 7 -23.63 0.70 -15.83
C LEU A 7 -23.26 -0.38 -14.80
N ILE A 8 -23.57 -0.14 -13.52
CA ILE A 8 -23.25 -0.98 -12.37
C ILE A 8 -24.52 -1.13 -11.53
N ASP A 9 -24.77 -2.33 -11.01
CA ASP A 9 -25.83 -2.57 -10.02
C ASP A 9 -25.41 -1.94 -8.67
N PRO A 10 -26.16 -0.95 -8.15
CA PRO A 10 -25.81 -0.29 -6.88
C PRO A 10 -25.75 -1.23 -5.67
N ALA A 11 -26.52 -2.33 -5.67
CA ALA A 11 -26.47 -3.31 -4.57
C ALA A 11 -25.17 -4.11 -4.62
N GLU A 12 -24.76 -4.56 -5.81
CA GLU A 12 -23.49 -5.26 -6.03
C GLU A 12 -22.31 -4.37 -5.66
N ALA A 13 -22.31 -3.10 -6.09
CA ALA A 13 -21.27 -2.15 -5.74
C ALA A 13 -21.16 -1.91 -4.22
N LEU A 14 -22.30 -1.86 -3.52
CA LEU A 14 -22.31 -1.70 -2.07
C LEU A 14 -21.74 -2.92 -1.35
N ASP A 15 -22.11 -4.12 -1.80
CA ASP A 15 -21.60 -5.38 -1.26
C ASP A 15 -20.08 -5.49 -1.47
N GLU A 16 -19.59 -5.08 -2.63
CA GLU A 16 -18.15 -5.01 -2.93
C GLU A 16 -17.42 -4.05 -1.97
N VAL A 17 -17.91 -2.81 -1.84
CA VAL A 17 -17.32 -1.81 -0.92
C VAL A 17 -17.30 -2.33 0.51
N LEU A 18 -18.37 -2.99 0.96
CA LEU A 18 -18.47 -3.54 2.32
C LEU A 18 -17.43 -4.65 2.55
N GLU A 19 -17.27 -5.54 1.58
CA GLU A 19 -16.31 -6.64 1.66
C GLU A 19 -14.87 -6.14 1.68
N TYR A 20 -14.50 -5.27 0.74
CA TYR A 20 -13.15 -4.66 0.74
C TYR A 20 -12.88 -3.87 2.01
N THR A 21 -13.85 -3.10 2.50
CA THR A 21 -13.70 -2.34 3.75
C THR A 21 -13.37 -3.28 4.92
N ARG A 22 -14.01 -4.44 5.02
CA ARG A 22 -13.70 -5.42 6.08
C ARG A 22 -12.29 -5.98 5.96
N GLN A 23 -11.81 -6.21 4.74
CA GLN A 23 -10.48 -6.72 4.49
C GLN A 23 -9.40 -5.68 4.80
N GLU A 24 -9.60 -4.43 4.37
CA GLU A 24 -8.70 -3.28 4.60
C GLU A 24 -8.62 -2.89 6.08
N LEU A 25 -9.74 -2.98 6.83
CA LEU A 25 -9.75 -2.67 8.27
C LEU A 25 -9.04 -3.71 9.14
N ASN A 26 -8.56 -4.82 8.58
CA ASN A 26 -7.76 -5.80 9.29
C ASN A 26 -6.29 -5.69 8.90
N PHE A 27 -5.52 -4.90 9.65
CA PHE A 27 -4.11 -4.65 9.37
C PHE A 27 -3.19 -5.88 9.48
N ASN A 28 -3.68 -7.01 10.00
CA ASN A 28 -2.94 -8.28 9.87
C ASN A 28 -2.79 -8.71 8.40
N ASN A 29 -3.74 -8.34 7.54
CA ASN A 29 -3.66 -8.62 6.11
C ASN A 29 -2.52 -7.81 5.47
N GLU A 30 -2.46 -6.52 5.78
CA GLU A 30 -1.40 -5.61 5.31
C GLU A 30 -0.02 -6.02 5.84
N ALA A 31 0.09 -6.37 7.12
CA ALA A 31 1.33 -6.86 7.71
C ALA A 31 1.88 -8.11 6.98
N LYS A 32 1.03 -9.07 6.64
CA LYS A 32 1.42 -10.24 5.83
C LYS A 32 1.78 -9.85 4.40
N ALA A 33 1.08 -8.87 3.82
CA ALA A 33 1.39 -8.37 2.48
C ALA A 33 2.78 -7.72 2.44
N ILE A 34 3.16 -6.98 3.47
CA ILE A 34 4.51 -6.39 3.63
C ILE A 34 5.57 -7.49 3.65
N GLU A 35 5.39 -8.55 4.45
CA GLU A 35 6.33 -9.67 4.48
C GLU A 35 6.45 -10.39 3.13
N LYS A 36 5.30 -10.64 2.47
CA LYS A 36 5.28 -11.22 1.13
C LYS A 36 5.99 -10.31 0.11
N PHE A 37 5.79 -9.00 0.20
CA PHE A 37 6.47 -8.04 -0.67
C PHE A 37 7.99 -8.06 -0.45
N HIS A 38 8.42 -8.13 0.81
CA HIS A 38 9.84 -8.29 1.15
C HIS A 38 10.41 -9.57 0.52
N ASP A 39 9.75 -10.71 0.69
CA ASP A 39 10.23 -11.99 0.17
C ASP A 39 10.30 -12.02 -1.36
N ASN A 40 9.30 -11.43 -2.04
CA ASN A 40 9.25 -11.36 -3.49
C ASN A 40 10.33 -10.43 -4.08
N ASN A 41 10.77 -9.42 -3.33
CA ASN A 41 11.70 -8.40 -3.80
C ASN A 41 13.09 -8.49 -3.16
N LYS A 42 13.36 -9.53 -2.37
CA LYS A 42 14.64 -9.69 -1.63
C LYS A 42 15.89 -9.65 -2.52
N ASP A 43 15.76 -9.99 -3.80
CA ASP A 43 16.84 -10.02 -4.78
C ASP A 43 16.94 -8.71 -5.61
N VAL A 44 16.02 -7.77 -5.42
CA VAL A 44 16.00 -6.47 -6.11
C VAL A 44 16.82 -5.45 -5.34
N LYS A 45 18.01 -5.12 -5.85
CA LYS A 45 19.03 -4.33 -5.13
C LYS A 45 18.59 -2.93 -4.66
N PHE A 46 17.62 -2.32 -5.34
CA PHE A 46 17.18 -0.95 -5.10
C PHE A 46 15.78 -0.86 -4.47
N VAL A 47 15.16 -2.00 -4.14
CA VAL A 47 13.86 -2.05 -3.45
C VAL A 47 14.09 -2.40 -1.98
N GLY A 48 13.63 -1.50 -1.10
CA GLY A 48 13.55 -1.75 0.34
C GLY A 48 12.12 -2.10 0.76
N CYS A 49 11.97 -2.78 1.89
CA CYS A 49 10.68 -3.03 2.53
C CYS A 49 10.85 -2.99 4.05
N PRO A 50 9.97 -2.30 4.80
CA PRO A 50 10.04 -2.27 6.25
C PRO A 50 9.73 -3.65 6.84
N LYS A 51 10.30 -3.96 8.01
CA LYS A 51 9.96 -5.21 8.72
C LYS A 51 8.86 -4.95 9.74
N VAL A 52 7.88 -5.86 9.79
CA VAL A 52 6.79 -5.83 10.76
C VAL A 52 7.29 -6.28 12.14
N ILE A 53 6.85 -5.59 13.20
CA ILE A 53 7.09 -5.96 14.59
C ILE A 53 5.83 -6.64 15.13
N TRP A 54 5.73 -7.96 14.96
CA TRP A 54 4.54 -8.74 15.29
C TRP A 54 4.15 -8.74 16.77
N SER A 55 5.12 -8.58 17.67
CA SER A 55 4.86 -8.57 19.13
C SER A 55 3.93 -7.44 19.58
N ILE A 56 3.81 -6.38 18.77
CA ILE A 56 2.97 -5.21 19.04
C ILE A 56 2.11 -4.82 17.81
N THR A 57 1.91 -5.74 16.88
CA THR A 57 0.99 -5.60 15.74
C THR A 57 -0.29 -6.37 16.03
N SER A 58 -1.42 -5.82 15.58
CA SER A 58 -2.76 -6.40 15.73
C SER A 58 -3.64 -6.05 14.54
N SER A 59 -4.90 -6.50 14.54
CA SER A 59 -5.85 -6.15 13.47
C SER A 59 -6.16 -4.65 13.37
N ARG A 60 -5.85 -3.85 14.40
CA ARG A 60 -6.19 -2.42 14.46
C ARG A 60 -4.96 -1.50 14.44
N VAL A 61 -3.77 -2.05 14.63
CA VAL A 61 -2.51 -1.28 14.65
C VAL A 61 -1.42 -2.12 14.02
N ILE A 62 -0.74 -1.57 13.02
CA ILE A 62 0.47 -2.15 12.43
C ILE A 62 1.70 -1.40 12.94
N THR A 63 2.72 -2.13 13.39
CA THR A 63 4.00 -1.54 13.79
C THR A 63 5.11 -2.12 12.95
N MET A 64 5.97 -1.26 12.42
CA MET A 64 7.06 -1.64 11.53
C MET A 64 8.29 -0.73 11.72
N ASN A 65 9.42 -1.10 11.12
CA ASN A 65 10.59 -0.22 11.11
C ASN A 65 10.30 1.10 10.41
N PHE A 66 10.79 2.18 11.00
CA PHE A 66 10.79 3.49 10.36
C PHE A 66 11.72 3.48 9.14
N ILE A 67 11.26 4.10 8.05
CA ILE A 67 12.05 4.32 6.84
C ILE A 67 12.17 5.83 6.66
N ASP A 68 13.40 6.28 6.44
CA ASP A 68 13.73 7.65 6.09
C ASP A 68 13.94 7.76 4.57
N GLY A 69 13.73 8.95 4.01
CA GLY A 69 13.92 9.20 2.58
C GLY A 69 13.14 10.39 2.05
N ILE A 70 13.34 10.68 0.76
CA ILE A 70 12.61 11.73 0.04
C ILE A 70 11.32 11.11 -0.50
N MET A 71 10.19 11.75 -0.21
CA MET A 71 8.89 11.29 -0.71
C MET A 71 8.85 11.33 -2.24
N ILE A 72 8.27 10.31 -2.86
CA ILE A 72 8.21 10.16 -4.32
C ILE A 72 7.53 11.34 -5.04
N ASN A 73 6.65 12.05 -4.34
CA ASN A 73 5.92 13.20 -4.84
C ASN A 73 6.65 14.53 -4.62
N ASP A 74 7.78 14.55 -3.90
CA ASP A 74 8.61 15.74 -3.68
C ASP A 74 9.65 15.88 -4.81
N LYS A 75 9.16 16.34 -5.97
CA LYS A 75 9.97 16.42 -7.19
C LYS A 75 11.15 17.39 -7.06
N GLU A 76 10.96 18.50 -6.35
CA GLU A 76 12.00 19.52 -6.19
C GLU A 76 13.20 18.92 -5.42
N ASN A 77 12.93 18.28 -4.28
CA ASN A 77 13.96 17.66 -3.46
C ASN A 77 14.65 16.49 -4.18
N LEU A 78 13.90 15.70 -4.94
CA LEU A 78 14.47 14.64 -5.79
C LEU A 78 15.42 15.22 -6.85
N ILE A 79 15.04 16.28 -7.55
CA ILE A 79 15.89 16.93 -8.57
C ILE A 79 17.14 17.54 -7.91
N ASP A 80 16.99 18.24 -6.79
CA ASP A 80 18.08 18.88 -6.07
C ASP A 80 19.10 17.85 -5.53
N ASN A 81 18.64 16.65 -5.20
CA ASN A 81 19.50 15.53 -4.80
C ASN A 81 20.02 14.70 -5.99
N GLY A 82 19.77 15.12 -7.23
CA GLY A 82 20.35 14.54 -8.44
C GLY A 82 19.65 13.28 -8.95
N TYR A 83 18.40 13.02 -8.56
CA TYR A 83 17.62 11.90 -9.09
C TYR A 83 17.07 12.21 -10.49
N ASP A 84 17.06 11.19 -11.37
CA ASP A 84 16.42 11.28 -12.69
C ASP A 84 14.93 10.89 -12.59
N MET A 85 14.06 11.87 -12.84
CA MET A 85 12.61 11.68 -12.80
C MET A 85 12.07 10.75 -13.91
N ASN A 86 12.86 10.44 -14.93
CA ASN A 86 12.51 9.47 -15.98
C ASN A 86 12.91 8.03 -15.61
N ASP A 87 13.80 7.84 -14.63
CA ASP A 87 14.25 6.53 -14.15
C ASP A 87 13.40 6.06 -12.96
N ILE A 88 13.01 6.99 -12.08
CA ILE A 88 12.18 6.70 -10.91
C ILE A 88 10.81 6.13 -11.33
N GLY A 89 10.56 4.86 -10.99
CA GLY A 89 9.26 4.21 -11.14
C GLY A 89 8.95 3.65 -12.54
N ARG A 90 9.97 3.40 -13.37
CA ARG A 90 9.84 2.64 -14.62
C ARG A 90 9.64 1.14 -14.41
#